data_AF-A0A519RY15-F1
#
_entry.id   AF-A0A519RY15-F1
#
_cell.length_a   1.000
_cell.length_b   1.000
_cell.length_c   1.000
_cell.angle_alpha   90.00
_cell.angle_beta   90.00
_cell.angle_gamma   90.00
#
_symmetry.space_group_name_H-M   'P 1'
#
loop_
_entity.id
_entity.type
_entity.pdbx_description
1 polymer ?
#
loop_
_entity_poly.entity_id
_entity_poly.type
_entity_poly.pdbx_seq_one_letter_code
_entity_poly.pdbx_strand_id
1 'polypeptide(L)'
;MKTKLTFTSLLTKLLFATFFLTLCTELTAQNQGSSNMKDFKITLEKTDNGLKLQSLKGSAWINLSFSLPNDKPQTIDEYGMTTLDKVSTNIDASLADYLFTVTKTKDGIKLIGLAGTAWKELSFTLPQNGQQTIDQFGMSK
;
A
#
# COMPACT_ATOMS: atom_id res chain seq x y z
N MET A 1 -50.62 -6.62 60.75
CA MET A 1 -49.58 -7.07 59.80
C MET A 1 -49.38 -5.97 58.76
N LYS A 2 -48.23 -5.28 58.73
CA LYS A 2 -47.94 -4.20 57.77
C LYS A 2 -46.62 -4.54 57.07
N THR A 3 -46.69 -4.96 55.83
CA THR A 3 -45.52 -5.28 55.01
C THR A 3 -45.00 -3.99 54.36
N LYS A 4 -43.79 -3.56 54.72
CA LYS A 4 -43.06 -2.51 54.00
C LYS A 4 -42.41 -3.14 52.77
N LEU A 5 -42.87 -2.81 51.56
CA LEU A 5 -42.18 -3.17 50.32
C LEU A 5 -40.98 -2.22 50.10
N THR A 6 -39.78 -2.79 50.01
CA THR A 6 -38.52 -2.10 49.70
C THR A 6 -38.39 -1.89 48.18
N PHE A 7 -39.12 -0.91 47.65
CA PHE A 7 -39.16 -0.56 46.21
C PHE A 7 -37.81 -0.02 45.66
N THR A 8 -36.85 0.33 46.51
CA THR A 8 -35.58 0.95 46.12
C THR A 8 -34.53 -0.03 45.60
N SER A 9 -34.73 -1.36 45.73
CA SER A 9 -33.74 -2.37 45.31
C SER A 9 -33.96 -2.92 43.90
N LEU A 10 -35.10 -2.64 43.26
CA LEU A 10 -35.41 -3.16 41.92
C LEU A 10 -35.04 -2.17 40.81
N LEU A 11 -35.06 -0.86 41.08
CA LEU A 11 -34.69 0.16 40.09
C LEU A 11 -33.18 0.19 39.80
N THR A 12 -32.34 -0.10 40.79
CA THR A 12 -30.86 -0.05 40.66
C THR A 12 -30.30 -1.19 39.82
N LYS A 13 -30.97 -2.35 39.76
CA LYS A 13 -30.51 -3.48 38.92
C LYS A 13 -30.92 -3.35 37.46
N LEU A 14 -31.89 -2.49 37.12
CA LEU A 14 -32.31 -2.27 35.74
C LEU A 14 -31.41 -1.26 35.00
N LEU A 15 -30.70 -0.39 35.74
CA LEU A 15 -29.85 0.66 35.18
C LEU A 15 -28.45 0.20 34.73
N PHE A 16 -28.04 -1.03 35.05
CA PHE A 16 -26.73 -1.59 34.67
C PHE A 16 -26.78 -2.54 33.45
N ALA A 17 -27.96 -2.76 32.86
CA ALA A 17 -28.13 -3.71 31.74
C ALA A 17 -28.14 -3.05 30.35
N THR A 18 -27.93 -1.74 30.24
CA THR A 18 -27.99 -0.99 28.96
C THR A 18 -26.75 -0.12 28.76
N PHE A 19 -25.58 -0.73 28.65
CA PHE A 19 -24.39 -0.03 28.13
C PHE A 19 -23.42 -1.00 27.43
N PHE A 20 -23.91 -1.69 26.40
CA PHE A 20 -23.06 -2.53 25.54
C PHE A 20 -23.45 -2.42 24.05
N LEU A 21 -23.84 -1.23 23.61
CA LEU A 21 -24.05 -0.96 22.20
C LEU A 21 -23.52 0.43 21.92
N THR A 22 -22.29 0.49 21.42
CA THR A 22 -21.75 1.45 20.43
C THR A 22 -20.28 1.65 20.74
N LEU A 23 -19.44 1.03 19.92
CA LEU A 23 -18.23 1.61 19.31
C LEU A 23 -17.63 0.52 18.41
N CYS A 24 -18.44 -0.04 17.50
CA CYS A 24 -17.86 -0.49 16.24
C CYS A 24 -17.62 0.79 15.45
N THR A 25 -16.47 1.42 15.67
CA THR A 25 -15.99 2.38 14.69
C THR A 25 -15.72 1.57 13.43
N GLU A 26 -16.64 1.64 12.46
CA GLU A 26 -16.31 1.22 11.11
C GLU A 26 -15.09 2.04 10.70
N LEU A 27 -13.98 1.35 10.42
CA LEU A 27 -12.86 1.94 9.70
C LEU A 27 -13.37 2.29 8.31
N THR A 28 -13.98 3.45 8.16
CA THR A 28 -14.11 4.07 6.84
C THR A 28 -12.70 4.44 6.42
N ALA A 29 -12.02 3.51 5.77
CA ALA A 29 -10.87 3.83 4.93
C ALA A 29 -11.40 4.83 3.89
N GLN A 30 -11.23 6.12 4.15
CA GLN A 30 -11.72 7.17 3.28
C GLN A 30 -11.04 7.01 1.92
N ASN A 31 -11.80 6.45 0.99
CA ASN A 31 -11.38 6.20 -0.37
C ASN A 31 -11.54 7.50 -1.16
N GLN A 32 -10.71 8.50 -0.85
CA GLN A 32 -10.73 9.81 -1.51
C GLN A 32 -9.58 10.03 -2.50
N GLY A 33 -8.90 8.96 -2.92
CA GLY A 33 -7.83 9.02 -3.94
C GLY A 33 -7.96 8.07 -5.13
N SER A 34 -8.83 7.05 -5.07
CA SER A 34 -8.85 5.98 -6.10
C SER A 34 -9.59 6.35 -7.38
N SER A 35 -10.48 7.35 -7.35
CA SER A 35 -11.32 7.70 -8.51
C SER A 35 -10.53 8.27 -9.70
N ASN A 36 -9.25 8.62 -9.53
CA ASN A 36 -8.45 9.24 -10.58
C ASN A 36 -7.01 8.69 -10.67
N MET A 37 -6.73 7.55 -10.03
CA MET A 37 -5.45 6.86 -10.22
C MET A 37 -5.42 6.23 -11.60
N LYS A 38 -4.36 6.52 -12.37
CA LYS A 38 -4.14 5.89 -13.66
C LYS A 38 -3.52 4.51 -13.46
N ASP A 39 -3.91 3.57 -14.32
CA ASP A 39 -3.44 2.19 -14.22
C ASP A 39 -1.98 2.05 -14.64
N PHE A 40 -1.19 1.36 -13.84
CA PHE A 40 0.09 0.79 -14.25
C PHE A 40 0.15 -0.70 -13.93
N LYS A 41 1.06 -1.42 -14.59
CA LYS A 41 1.34 -2.82 -14.26
C LYS A 41 2.83 -3.10 -14.47
N ILE A 42 3.53 -3.47 -13.40
CA ILE A 42 4.98 -3.69 -13.41
C ILE A 42 5.29 -5.05 -12.79
N THR A 43 6.06 -5.87 -13.48
CA THR A 43 6.59 -7.14 -12.97
C THR A 43 8.02 -6.95 -12.50
N LEU A 44 8.28 -7.27 -11.23
CA LEU A 44 9.61 -7.29 -10.62
C LEU A 44 10.16 -8.71 -10.69
N GLU A 45 11.40 -8.86 -11.11
CA GLU A 45 12.14 -10.11 -11.19
C GLU A 45 13.47 -9.96 -10.44
N LYS A 46 13.75 -10.88 -9.51
CA LYS A 46 15.06 -10.96 -8.87
C LYS A 46 16.02 -11.70 -9.77
N THR A 47 17.16 -11.08 -10.10
CA THR A 47 18.20 -11.68 -10.94
C THR A 47 19.48 -11.90 -10.15
N ASP A 48 20.47 -12.58 -10.74
CA ASP A 48 21.79 -12.77 -10.12
C ASP A 48 22.51 -11.44 -9.86
N ASN A 49 22.25 -10.42 -10.70
CA ASN A 49 22.95 -9.14 -10.67
C ASN A 49 22.14 -8.00 -10.07
N GLY A 50 20.90 -8.24 -9.62
CA GLY A 50 20.05 -7.20 -9.03
C GLY A 50 18.56 -7.43 -9.26
N LEU A 51 17.88 -6.39 -9.72
CA LEU A 51 16.46 -6.40 -10.03
C LEU A 51 16.24 -6.03 -11.50
N LYS A 52 15.30 -6.74 -12.11
CA LYS A 52 14.75 -6.41 -13.42
C LYS A 52 13.28 -6.08 -13.25
N LEU A 53 12.85 -4.97 -13.84
CA LEU A 53 11.46 -4.56 -13.87
C LEU A 53 10.99 -4.55 -15.31
N GLN A 54 9.79 -5.08 -15.54
CA GLN A 54 9.10 -5.02 -16.82
C GLN A 54 7.79 -4.26 -16.64
N SER A 55 7.65 -3.16 -17.36
CA SER A 55 6.40 -2.41 -17.42
C SER A 55 5.53 -2.99 -18.54
N LEU A 56 4.34 -3.43 -18.16
CA LEU A 56 3.30 -3.93 -19.07
C LEU A 56 2.29 -2.82 -19.43
N LYS A 57 2.18 -1.80 -18.58
CA LYS A 57 1.27 -0.65 -18.74
C LYS A 57 1.73 0.53 -17.89
N GLY A 58 1.50 1.75 -18.37
CA GLY A 58 1.55 2.97 -17.56
C GLY A 58 2.92 3.66 -17.50
N SER A 59 3.93 3.16 -18.23
CA SER A 59 5.29 3.72 -18.22
C SER A 59 5.81 3.96 -19.65
N ALA A 60 6.70 4.94 -19.81
CA ALA A 60 7.42 5.21 -21.05
C ALA A 60 8.51 4.19 -21.36
N TRP A 61 8.86 3.35 -20.38
CA TRP A 61 9.86 2.29 -20.49
C TRP A 61 9.19 0.91 -20.50
N ILE A 62 9.85 -0.06 -21.15
CA ILE A 62 9.42 -1.47 -21.17
C ILE A 62 10.21 -2.28 -20.15
N ASN A 63 11.54 -2.11 -20.10
CA ASN A 63 12.41 -2.85 -19.18
C ASN A 63 13.38 -1.91 -18.48
N LEU A 64 13.56 -2.12 -17.17
CA LEU A 64 14.68 -1.59 -16.39
C LEU A 64 15.45 -2.77 -15.80
N SER A 65 16.77 -2.66 -15.75
CA SER A 65 17.61 -3.65 -15.08
C SER A 65 18.77 -2.92 -14.41
N PHE A 66 18.96 -3.17 -13.12
CA PHE A 66 19.96 -2.48 -12.33
C PHE A 66 20.41 -3.31 -11.13
N SER A 67 21.65 -3.10 -10.73
CA SER A 67 22.18 -3.62 -9.48
C SER A 67 21.68 -2.77 -8.33
N LEU A 68 21.13 -3.42 -7.30
CA LEU A 68 20.63 -2.77 -6.09
C LEU A 68 21.41 -3.29 -4.87
N PRO A 69 22.24 -2.45 -4.22
CA PRO A 69 22.85 -2.79 -2.94
C PRO A 69 21.77 -3.06 -1.88
N ASN A 70 22.08 -3.89 -0.88
CA ASN A 70 21.16 -4.12 0.24
C ASN A 70 20.90 -2.79 0.98
N ASP A 71 19.66 -2.62 1.42
CA ASP A 71 19.18 -1.51 2.24
C ASP A 71 19.36 -0.11 1.62
N LYS A 72 19.65 -0.05 0.30
CA LYS A 72 19.67 1.19 -0.48
C LYS A 72 18.43 1.26 -1.38
N PRO A 73 17.57 2.28 -1.23
CA PRO A 73 16.41 2.44 -2.10
C PRO A 73 16.81 2.95 -3.49
N GLN A 74 16.14 2.46 -4.52
CA GLN A 74 16.09 3.06 -5.86
C GLN A 74 14.71 3.66 -6.08
N THR A 75 14.63 4.92 -6.53
CA THR A 75 13.36 5.58 -6.86
C THR A 75 13.00 5.33 -8.32
N ILE A 76 11.73 5.06 -8.59
CA ILE A 76 11.22 4.71 -9.92
C ILE A 76 9.92 5.47 -10.17
N ASP A 77 9.82 6.06 -11.36
CA ASP A 77 8.63 6.72 -11.90
C ASP A 77 8.27 6.15 -13.29
N GLU A 78 7.24 6.71 -13.92
CA GLU A 78 6.78 6.33 -15.26
C GLU A 78 7.82 6.55 -16.36
N TYR A 79 8.86 7.35 -16.11
CA TYR A 79 9.94 7.61 -17.06
C TYR A 79 11.19 6.76 -16.80
N GLY A 80 11.35 6.19 -15.61
CA GLY A 80 12.35 5.17 -15.33
C GLY A 80 12.94 5.27 -13.92
N MET A 81 14.24 5.01 -13.81
CA MET A 81 14.97 5.25 -12.57
C MET A 81 15.22 6.74 -12.38
N THR A 82 14.85 7.26 -11.21
CA THR A 82 15.00 8.68 -10.87
C THR A 82 15.59 8.88 -9.47
N THR A 83 15.73 10.13 -9.05
CA THR A 83 16.03 10.55 -7.68
C THR A 83 14.92 11.51 -7.21
N LEU A 84 14.70 11.62 -5.90
CA LEU A 84 13.59 12.42 -5.35
C LEU A 84 13.65 13.91 -5.75
N ASP A 85 14.84 14.44 -6.01
CA ASP A 85 15.09 15.81 -6.47
C ASP A 85 14.93 16.00 -7.99
N LYS A 86 14.73 14.92 -8.75
CA LYS A 86 14.66 14.92 -10.23
C LYS A 86 13.37 14.30 -10.76
N VAL A 87 12.34 14.16 -9.93
CA VAL A 87 11.02 13.71 -10.38
C VAL A 87 10.51 14.67 -11.45
N SER A 88 10.07 14.12 -12.58
CA SER A 88 9.54 14.93 -13.68
C SER A 88 8.36 15.77 -13.19
N THR A 89 8.37 17.06 -13.49
CA THR A 89 7.21 17.93 -13.29
C THR A 89 6.32 17.98 -14.53
N ASN A 90 6.76 17.37 -15.64
CA ASN A 90 5.98 17.26 -16.86
C ASN A 90 5.12 16.00 -16.78
N ILE A 91 3.80 16.20 -16.71
CA ILE A 91 2.81 15.14 -16.62
C ILE A 91 2.35 14.80 -18.04
N ASP A 92 2.71 13.61 -18.51
CA ASP A 92 2.11 13.04 -19.72
C ASP A 92 0.76 12.41 -19.39
N ALA A 93 -0.30 12.91 -20.03
CA ALA A 93 -1.66 12.41 -19.82
C ALA A 93 -1.80 10.91 -20.13
N SER A 94 -0.96 10.35 -21.00
CA SER A 94 -0.98 8.94 -21.41
C SER A 94 -0.26 7.97 -20.44
N LEU A 95 0.57 8.49 -19.52
CA LEU A 95 1.31 7.70 -18.54
C LEU A 95 0.66 7.73 -17.16
N ALA A 96 1.01 6.77 -16.30
CA ALA A 96 0.29 6.52 -15.05
C ALA A 96 0.65 7.44 -13.88
N ASP A 97 1.66 8.32 -14.02
CA ASP A 97 2.08 9.33 -13.02
C ASP A 97 2.23 8.72 -11.62
N TYR A 98 3.20 7.82 -11.49
CA TYR A 98 3.46 7.08 -10.25
C TYR A 98 4.87 7.35 -9.75
N LEU A 99 5.06 7.24 -8.44
CA LEU A 99 6.38 7.35 -7.83
C LEU A 99 6.48 6.36 -6.67
N PHE A 100 7.45 5.47 -6.72
CA PHE A 100 7.74 4.57 -5.61
C PHE A 100 9.24 4.33 -5.48
N THR A 101 9.64 3.79 -4.33
CA THR A 101 11.00 3.27 -4.13
C THR A 101 10.98 1.76 -4.02
N VAL A 102 12.05 1.11 -4.48
CA VAL A 102 12.31 -0.30 -4.29
C VAL A 102 13.60 -0.49 -3.51
N THR A 103 13.55 -1.32 -2.47
CA THR A 103 14.69 -1.64 -1.62
C THR A 103 14.79 -3.15 -1.47
N LYS A 104 15.99 -3.70 -1.66
CA LYS A 104 16.29 -5.07 -1.25
C LYS A 104 16.67 -5.07 0.21
N THR A 105 15.90 -5.79 1.03
CA THR A 105 16.15 -5.96 2.47
C THR A 105 16.71 -7.35 2.73
N LYS A 106 17.09 -7.63 3.99
CA LYS A 106 17.45 -8.99 4.43
C LYS A 106 16.33 -10.02 4.24
N ASP A 107 15.07 -9.58 4.30
CA ASP A 107 13.89 -10.46 4.31
C ASP A 107 13.20 -10.52 2.93
N GLY A 108 13.58 -9.67 1.97
CA GLY A 108 12.98 -9.67 0.63
C GLY A 108 13.06 -8.33 -0.08
N ILE A 109 11.95 -7.94 -0.70
CA ILE A 109 11.77 -6.66 -1.39
C ILE A 109 10.78 -5.83 -0.61
N LYS A 110 11.14 -4.56 -0.38
CA LYS A 110 10.27 -3.54 0.19
C LYS A 110 10.04 -2.44 -0.85
N LEU A 111 8.78 -2.10 -1.05
CA LEU A 111 8.33 -0.99 -1.88
C LEU A 111 7.69 0.08 -0.99
N ILE A 112 8.03 1.35 -1.22
CA ILE A 112 7.36 2.48 -0.58
C ILE A 112 6.72 3.34 -1.67
N GLY A 113 5.41 3.48 -1.61
CA GLY A 113 4.62 4.31 -2.52
C GLY A 113 4.66 5.77 -2.08
N LEU A 114 5.00 6.67 -3.00
CA LEU A 114 5.11 8.11 -2.76
C LEU A 114 4.01 8.89 -3.50
N ALA A 115 3.65 8.46 -4.71
CA ALA A 115 2.55 9.00 -5.51
C ALA A 115 1.99 7.93 -6.47
N GLY A 116 0.75 8.11 -6.94
CA GLY A 116 0.12 7.22 -7.92
C GLY A 116 -0.19 5.80 -7.42
N THR A 117 -0.05 5.52 -6.12
CA THR A 117 -0.30 4.21 -5.50
C THR A 117 -1.31 4.32 -4.36
N ALA A 118 -2.23 3.36 -4.25
CA ALA A 118 -3.16 3.23 -3.12
C ALA A 118 -2.47 2.67 -1.86
N TRP A 119 -1.32 2.03 -2.04
CA TRP A 119 -0.50 1.49 -0.96
C TRP A 119 0.63 2.45 -0.59
N LYS A 120 0.93 2.53 0.71
CA LYS A 120 2.11 3.23 1.24
C LYS A 120 3.33 2.34 1.29
N GLU A 121 3.13 1.05 1.58
CA GLU A 121 4.19 0.07 1.68
C GLU A 121 3.69 -1.30 1.19
N LEU A 122 4.54 -1.99 0.43
CA LEU A 122 4.41 -3.41 0.14
C LEU A 122 5.74 -4.09 0.53
N SER A 123 5.66 -5.23 1.21
CA SER A 123 6.85 -6.01 1.56
C SER A 123 6.57 -7.48 1.29
N PHE A 124 7.47 -8.14 0.56
CA PHE A 124 7.32 -9.54 0.17
C PHE A 124 8.67 -10.22 -0.06
N THR A 125 8.71 -11.53 0.14
CA THR A 125 9.85 -12.37 -0.21
C THR A 125 9.83 -12.68 -1.71
N LEU A 126 10.98 -12.62 -2.36
CA LEU A 126 11.12 -13.01 -3.77
C LEU A 126 12.28 -13.99 -3.91
N PRO A 127 12.04 -15.27 -4.27
CA PRO A 127 13.11 -16.24 -4.47
C PRO A 127 13.99 -15.83 -5.67
N GLN A 128 15.14 -16.48 -5.82
CA GLN A 128 16.01 -16.24 -6.98
C GLN A 128 15.26 -16.55 -8.28
N ASN A 129 15.32 -15.65 -9.26
CA ASN A 129 14.54 -15.71 -10.51
C ASN A 129 13.01 -15.69 -10.30
N GLY A 130 12.55 -15.42 -9.07
CA GLY A 130 11.16 -15.24 -8.75
C GLY A 130 10.63 -13.91 -9.29
N GLN A 131 9.33 -13.89 -9.61
CA GLN A 131 8.63 -12.73 -10.12
C GLN A 131 7.46 -12.33 -9.23
N GLN A 132 7.23 -11.03 -9.10
CA GLN A 132 6.05 -10.46 -8.45
C GLN A 132 5.55 -9.28 -9.28
N THR A 133 4.27 -9.30 -9.63
CA THR A 133 3.63 -8.19 -10.33
C THR A 133 2.96 -7.24 -9.34
N ILE A 134 3.02 -5.94 -9.64
CA ILE A 134 2.37 -4.89 -8.87
C ILE A 134 1.57 -3.97 -9.79
N ASP A 135 0.57 -3.33 -9.21
CA ASP A 135 -0.23 -2.26 -9.81
C ASP A 135 -0.52 -1.17 -8.77
N GLN A 136 -1.37 -0.20 -9.14
CA GLN A 136 -1.73 0.91 -8.27
C GLN A 136 -2.42 0.47 -6.97
N PHE A 137 -3.00 -0.73 -6.92
CA PHE A 137 -3.74 -1.23 -5.75
C PHE A 137 -2.92 -2.21 -4.89
N GLY A 138 -1.85 -2.80 -5.43
CA GLY A 138 -0.93 -3.58 -4.63
C GLY A 138 -0.20 -4.66 -5.43
N MET A 139 0.01 -5.81 -4.78
CA MET A 139 0.48 -7.02 -5.46
C MET A 139 -0.63 -7.61 -6.32
N SER A 140 -0.32 -7.92 -7.57
CA SER A 140 -1.25 -8.52 -8.53
C SER A 140 -0.67 -9.78 -9.17
N LYS A 141 -1.53 -10.52 -9.88
CA LYS A 141 -1.14 -11.71 -10.65
C LYS A 141 -0.75 -11.34 -12.08
#